data_AF-A0A9D9D4K0-F1
#
_entry.id   AF-A0A9D9D4K0-F1
#
_cell.length_a   1.000
_cell.length_b   1.000
_cell.length_c   1.000
_cell.angle_alpha   90.00
_cell.angle_beta   90.00
_cell.angle_gamma   90.00
#
_symmetry.space_group_name_H-M   'P 1'
#
loop_
_entity.id
_entity.type
_entity.pdbx_description
1 polymer ?
#
loop_
_entity_poly.entity_id
_entity_poly.type
_entity_poly.pdbx_seq_one_letter_code
_entity_poly.pdbx_strand_id
1 'polypeptide(L)'
;MLQVKDWQNCLLETAYVIVYFEAFHYKVRSYGKVQTLAVYICLGIDSHCYKESMKDLRKVNKTPTRIAAEDVLSQLENKIEKTIPRCN
;
A
#
# COMPACT_ATOMS: atom_id res chain seq x y z
N MET A 1 19.86 -3.28 1.20
CA MET A 1 19.08 -2.02 1.18
C MET A 1 18.44 -1.72 -0.19
N LEU A 2 19.02 -2.17 -1.31
CA LEU A 2 18.42 -2.03 -2.67
C LEU A 2 17.11 -2.83 -2.84
N GLN A 3 17.08 -4.07 -2.36
CA GLN A 3 15.99 -5.03 -2.57
C GLN A 3 14.59 -4.56 -2.12
N VAL A 4 14.49 -3.77 -1.04
CA VAL A 4 13.19 -3.30 -0.52
C VAL A 4 12.60 -2.19 -1.38
N LYS A 5 13.44 -1.28 -1.89
CA LYS A 5 12.97 -0.19 -2.76
C LYS A 5 12.52 -0.73 -4.11
N ASP A 6 13.24 -1.70 -4.66
CA ASP A 6 12.89 -2.34 -5.92
C ASP A 6 11.56 -3.08 -5.81
N TRP A 7 11.36 -3.79 -4.69
CA TRP A 7 10.08 -4.43 -4.37
C TRP A 7 8.92 -3.43 -4.22
N GLN A 8 9.15 -2.27 -3.59
CA GLN A 8 8.15 -1.19 -3.49
C GLN A 8 7.81 -0.55 -4.85
N ASN A 9 8.76 -0.58 -5.79
CA ASN A 9 8.64 -0.02 -7.13
C ASN A 9 8.22 -1.06 -8.17
N CYS A 10 7.91 -2.30 -7.76
CA CYS A 10 7.43 -3.32 -8.69
C CYS A 10 6.19 -2.81 -9.46
N LEU A 11 6.20 -3.04 -10.77
CA LEU A 11 5.08 -2.70 -11.64
C LEU A 11 3.82 -3.44 -11.16
N LEU A 12 2.72 -2.68 -11.07
CA LEU A 12 1.42 -3.25 -10.75
C LEU A 12 0.85 -3.93 -12.00
N GLU A 13 0.13 -5.02 -11.79
CA GLU A 13 -0.63 -5.68 -12.87
C GLU A 13 -1.77 -4.79 -13.37
N THR A 14 -2.22 -5.07 -14.59
CA THR A 14 -3.28 -4.31 -15.26
C THR A 14 -4.65 -4.48 -14.62
N ALA A 15 -4.88 -5.57 -13.86
CA ALA A 15 -6.13 -5.80 -13.14
C ALA A 15 -5.92 -6.66 -11.89
N TYR A 16 -6.65 -6.33 -10.82
CA TYR A 16 -6.77 -7.14 -9.63
C TYR A 16 -8.25 -7.45 -9.40
N VAL A 17 -8.57 -8.72 -9.19
CA VAL A 17 -9.96 -9.17 -8.97
C VAL A 17 -10.42 -8.84 -7.56
N ILE A 18 -9.51 -8.89 -6.60
CA ILE A 18 -9.78 -8.56 -5.20
C ILE A 18 -8.67 -7.65 -4.68
N VAL A 19 -9.05 -6.61 -3.94
CA VAL A 19 -8.13 -5.72 -3.24
C VAL A 19 -8.47 -5.69 -1.75
N TYR A 20 -7.48 -5.98 -0.91
CA TYR A 20 -7.58 -5.86 0.55
C TYR A 20 -6.85 -4.62 1.02
N PHE A 21 -7.41 -3.96 2.03
CA PHE A 21 -6.80 -2.82 2.68
C PHE A 21 -6.67 -3.09 4.17
N GLU A 22 -5.45 -3.03 4.69
CA GLU A 22 -5.14 -3.28 6.09
C GLU A 22 -4.36 -2.12 6.71
N ALA A 23 -4.50 -1.97 8.02
CA ALA A 23 -3.78 -0.98 8.81
C ALA A 23 -3.20 -1.60 10.09
N PHE A 24 -1.88 -1.57 10.25
CA PHE A 24 -1.19 -2.07 11.44
C PHE A 24 -0.66 -0.92 12.29
N HIS A 25 -1.12 -0.85 13.53
CA HIS A 25 -0.70 0.17 14.49
C HIS A 25 0.51 -0.31 15.29
N TYR A 26 1.55 0.52 15.39
CA TYR A 26 2.77 0.19 16.13
C TYR A 26 3.36 1.42 16.79
N LYS A 27 4.11 1.20 17.88
CA LYS A 27 4.77 2.27 18.63
C LYS A 27 6.24 2.33 18.23
N VAL A 28 6.70 3.51 17.82
CA VAL A 28 8.09 3.78 17.49
C VAL A 28 8.65 4.77 18.49
N ARG A 29 9.87 4.50 18.98
CA ARG A 29 10.61 5.46 19.77
C ARG A 29 11.55 6.24 18.86
N SER A 30 11.42 7.56 18.84
CA SER A 30 12.28 8.46 18.05
C SER A 30 12.51 9.75 18.81
N TYR A 31 13.76 10.21 18.86
CA TYR A 31 14.19 11.41 19.61
C TYR A 31 13.70 11.44 21.07
N GLY A 32 13.78 10.29 21.76
CA GLY A 32 13.36 10.16 23.17
C GLY A 32 11.85 10.13 23.39
N LYS A 33 11.02 10.30 22.35
CA LYS A 33 9.55 10.25 22.44
C LYS A 33 9.01 8.96 21.81
N VAL A 34 7.99 8.38 22.44
CA VAL A 34 7.23 7.27 21.85
C VAL A 34 6.08 7.85 21.04
N GLN A 35 6.00 7.49 19.77
CA GLN A 35 4.96 7.91 18.84
C GLN A 35 4.22 6.68 18.32
N THR A 36 2.92 6.79 18.14
CA THR A 36 2.11 5.75 17.49
C THR A 36 2.04 6.03 16.00
N LEU A 37 2.41 5.05 15.20
CA LEU A 37 2.30 5.08 13.75
C LEU A 37 1.38 3.95 13.27
N ALA A 38 0.81 4.13 12.09
CA ALA A 38 0.11 3.10 11.34
C ALA A 38 0.87 2.82 10.04
N VAL A 39 1.00 1.53 9.73
CA VAL A 39 1.32 1.05 8.39
C VAL A 39 0.01 0.78 7.68
N TYR A 40 -0.24 1.46 6.57
CA TYR A 40 -1.32 1.11 5.65
C TYR A 40 -0.75 0.20 4.56
N ILE A 41 -1.40 -0.93 4.32
CA ILE A 41 -1.02 -1.94 3.34
C ILE A 41 -2.20 -2.17 2.40
N CYS A 42 -1.91 -2.26 1.11
CA CYS A 42 -2.90 -2.61 0.10
C CYS A 42 -2.43 -3.85 -0.66
N LEU A 43 -3.24 -4.92 -0.66
CA LEU A 43 -2.90 -6.19 -1.29
C LEU A 43 -3.84 -6.44 -2.46
N GLY A 44 -3.28 -6.67 -3.65
CA GLY A 44 -4.05 -7.06 -4.83
C GLY A 44 -3.91 -8.55 -5.12
N ILE A 45 -5.01 -9.20 -5.49
CA ILE A 45 -5.03 -10.56 -6.05
C ILE A 45 -5.38 -10.48 -7.54
N ASP A 46 -4.56 -11.09 -8.38
CA ASP A 46 -4.76 -11.16 -9.83
C ASP A 46 -5.89 -12.13 -10.22
N SER A 47 -6.25 -12.16 -11.51
CA SER A 47 -7.27 -13.07 -12.05
C SER A 47 -6.83 -14.53 -12.12
N HIS A 48 -5.55 -14.81 -11.95
CA HIS A 48 -5.02 -16.16 -11.89
C HIS A 48 -5.12 -16.77 -10.48
N CYS A 49 -5.54 -15.98 -9.48
CA CYS A 49 -5.78 -16.39 -8.10
C CYS A 49 -4.60 -17.19 -7.49
N TYR A 50 -3.38 -16.92 -7.93
CA TYR A 50 -2.21 -17.54 -7.32
C TYR A 50 -1.95 -16.86 -5.98
N LYS A 51 -1.93 -17.65 -4.90
CA LYS A 51 -1.68 -17.17 -3.54
C LYS A 51 -0.30 -16.50 -3.40
N GLU A 52 0.64 -16.86 -4.28
CA GLU A 52 1.97 -16.26 -4.39
C GLU A 52 1.99 -14.93 -5.14
N SER A 53 0.91 -14.58 -5.85
CA SER A 53 0.77 -13.32 -6.61
C SER A 53 0.28 -12.14 -5.75
N MET A 54 0.12 -12.29 -4.43
CA MET A 54 -0.25 -11.17 -3.57
C MET A 54 0.83 -10.10 -3.60
N LYS A 55 0.61 -9.07 -4.41
CA LYS A 55 1.51 -7.92 -4.54
C LYS A 55 1.09 -6.87 -3.51
N ASP A 56 2.06 -6.43 -2.70
CA ASP A 56 1.89 -5.21 -1.92
C ASP A 56 1.84 -4.04 -2.91
N LEU A 57 0.64 -3.52 -3.13
CA LEU A 57 0.41 -2.37 -3.98
C LEU A 57 1.05 -1.13 -3.37
N ARG A 58 1.13 -1.09 -2.02
CA ARG A 58 1.70 0.02 -1.27
C ARG A 58 1.79 -0.21 0.26
N LYS A 59 2.97 0.08 0.82
CA LYS A 59 3.19 0.30 2.26
C LYS A 59 3.41 1.79 2.59
N VAL A 60 2.59 2.38 3.48
CA VAL A 60 2.77 3.77 3.95
C VAL A 60 2.78 3.86 5.47
N ASN A 61 3.82 4.50 6.03
CA ASN A 61 3.93 4.78 7.47
C ASN A 61 3.46 6.20 7.76
N LYS A 62 2.32 6.35 8.45
CA LYS A 62 1.76 7.67 8.82
C LYS A 62 1.24 7.63 10.25
N THR A 63 0.88 8.78 10.79
CA THR A 63 0.10 8.84 12.03
C THR A 63 -1.26 8.19 11.80
N PRO A 64 -1.82 7.47 12.80
CA PRO A 64 -3.11 6.80 12.69
C PRO A 64 -4.25 7.80 12.86
N THR A 65 -4.35 8.77 11.97
CA THR A 65 -5.42 9.76 11.94
C THR A 65 -6.29 9.54 10.71
N ARG A 66 -7.58 9.93 10.80
CA ARG A 66 -8.51 9.84 9.67
C ARG A 66 -7.98 10.55 8.43
N ILE A 67 -7.47 11.77 8.61
CA ILE A 67 -6.90 12.60 7.54
C ILE A 67 -5.73 11.88 6.86
N ALA A 68 -4.85 11.25 7.65
CA ALA A 68 -3.74 10.51 7.09
C ALA A 68 -4.20 9.26 6.32
N ALA A 69 -5.23 8.56 6.79
CA ALA A 69 -5.81 7.42 6.08
C ALA A 69 -6.45 7.85 4.75
N GLU A 70 -7.23 8.94 4.75
CA GLU A 70 -7.83 9.55 3.56
C GLU A 70 -6.74 9.96 2.55
N ASP A 71 -5.65 10.57 3.01
CA ASP A 71 -4.47 10.89 2.19
C ASP A 71 -3.85 9.64 1.55
N VAL A 72 -3.69 8.53 2.31
CA VAL A 72 -3.16 7.28 1.76
C VAL A 72 -4.08 6.71 0.67
N LEU A 73 -5.40 6.70 0.90
CA LEU A 73 -6.39 6.21 -0.06
C LEU A 73 -6.34 7.01 -1.35
N SER A 74 -6.39 8.34 -1.26
CA SER A 74 -6.31 9.21 -2.44
C SER A 74 -5.02 8.99 -3.23
N GLN A 75 -3.89 8.81 -2.54
CA GLN A 75 -2.63 8.52 -3.23
C GLN A 75 -2.60 7.13 -3.89
N LEU A 76 -3.33 6.14 -3.35
CA LEU A 76 -3.48 4.83 -3.98
C LEU A 76 -4.33 4.93 -5.25
N GLU A 77 -5.47 5.61 -5.21
CA GLU A 77 -6.34 5.83 -6.37
C GLU A 77 -5.57 6.48 -7.53
N ASN A 78 -4.82 7.55 -7.23
CA ASN A 78 -3.96 8.23 -8.20
C ASN A 78 -2.89 7.29 -8.81
N LYS A 79 -2.35 6.34 -8.03
CA LYS A 79 -1.37 5.37 -8.53
C LYS A 79 -2.04 4.34 -9.44
N ILE A 80 -3.21 3.83 -9.05
CA ILE A 80 -3.99 2.89 -9.84
C ILE A 80 -4.38 3.52 -11.19
N GLU A 81 -4.89 4.75 -11.19
CA GLU A 81 -5.30 5.45 -12.41
C GLU A 81 -4.14 5.67 -13.39
N LYS A 82 -2.92 5.91 -12.89
CA LYS A 82 -1.72 6.05 -13.74
C LYS A 82 -1.21 4.73 -14.29
N THR A 83 -1.46 3.62 -13.60
CA THR A 83 -0.84 2.32 -13.91
C THR A 83 -1.75 1.45 -14.77
N ILE A 84 -3.07 1.57 -14.58
CA ILE A 84 -4.07 0.81 -15.32
C ILE A 84 -4.74 1.77 -16.31
N PRO A 85 -4.48 1.66 -17.63
CA PRO A 85 -5.22 2.46 -18.60
C PRO A 85 -6.70 2.10 -18.47
N ARG A 86 -7.57 3.10 -18.25
CA ARG A 86 -9.02 2.87 -18.22
C ARG A 86 -9.41 2.17 -19.52
N CYS A 87 -10.01 0.99 -19.40
CA CYS A 87 -10.64 0.33 -20.54
C CYS A 87 -11.77 1.26 -21.01
N ASN A 88 -11.61 1.83 -22.20
CA ASN A 88 -12.70 2.48 -22.94
C ASN A 88 -13.68 1.43 -23.47
#